data_AF-A0A484ZNZ5-F1
#
_entry.id   AF-A0A484ZNZ5-F1
#
_cell.length_a   1.000
_cell.length_b   1.000
_cell.length_c   1.000
_cell.angle_alpha   90.00
_cell.angle_beta   90.00
_cell.angle_gamma   90.00
#
_symmetry.space_group_name_H-M   'P 1'
#
loop_
_entity.id
_entity.type
_entity.pdbx_description
1 polymer ?
#
loop_
_entity_poly.entity_id
_entity_poly.type
_entity_poly.pdbx_seq_one_letter_code
_entity_poly.pdbx_strand_id
1 'polypeptide(L)'
;MQYQCPLCHQSLQLDNQTWRCANNHQFDRAKEGYVNLMPVQHKKSKNPGDNQMMMQARRQFLDAGYYQPLRDAIAVLFDKQLSEHQTGLSVLDIGCGEGYYTGFLAESLYARHKLSVYGLDIAKGAVRSAAKRYPAAHFCVASSYRLPFDDQSIHAVLRIYAPVRLQNLNESLVLMGLLLPSHRLRRIYFS
;
A
#
# COMPACT_ATOMS: atom_id res chain seq x y z
N MET A 1 12.53 3.89 -5.93
CA MET A 1 11.37 4.65 -5.43
C MET A 1 11.61 5.00 -3.97
N GLN A 2 11.27 6.22 -3.56
CA GLN A 2 11.54 6.72 -2.21
C GLN A 2 10.26 7.26 -1.59
N TYR A 3 10.10 7.06 -0.29
CA TYR A 3 9.01 7.70 0.45
C TYR A 3 9.23 9.22 0.48
N GLN A 4 8.16 10.00 0.61
CA GLN A 4 8.26 11.43 0.91
C GLN A 4 8.18 11.70 2.40
N CYS A 5 8.94 12.70 2.84
CA CYS A 5 8.88 13.19 4.21
C CYS A 5 7.47 13.76 4.50
N PRO A 6 6.75 13.27 5.51
CA PRO A 6 5.43 13.79 5.84
C PRO A 6 5.46 15.22 6.40
N LEU A 7 6.64 15.75 6.73
CA LEU A 7 6.82 17.09 7.32
C LEU A 7 7.24 18.15 6.28
N CYS A 8 8.18 17.82 5.38
CA CYS A 8 8.70 18.78 4.39
C CYS A 8 8.56 18.34 2.93
N HIS A 9 8.01 17.15 2.66
CA HIS A 9 7.72 16.61 1.32
C HIS A 9 8.91 16.37 0.40
N GLN A 10 10.13 16.53 0.92
CA GLN A 10 11.34 16.07 0.25
C GLN A 10 11.43 14.54 0.31
N SER A 11 12.09 13.94 -0.69
CA SER A 11 12.34 12.51 -0.74
C SER A 11 13.13 12.03 0.49
N LEU A 12 12.77 10.85 0.98
CA LEU A 12 13.44 10.15 2.07
C LEU A 12 14.42 9.13 1.51
N GLN A 13 15.66 9.24 1.95
CA GLN A 13 16.72 8.28 1.68
C GLN A 13 16.81 7.30 2.85
N LEU A 14 16.88 6.00 2.58
CA LEU A 14 17.12 5.00 3.61
C LEU A 14 18.62 4.87 3.85
N ASP A 15 19.06 5.21 5.06
CA ASP A 15 20.42 4.97 5.53
C ASP A 15 20.37 3.97 6.69
N ASN A 16 20.97 2.80 6.49
CA ASN A 16 20.86 1.64 7.37
C ASN A 16 19.41 1.25 7.69
N GLN A 17 18.88 1.79 8.79
CA GLN A 17 17.54 1.50 9.31
C GLN A 17 16.73 2.78 9.56
N THR A 18 17.20 3.94 9.10
CA THR A 18 16.54 5.22 9.33
C THR A 18 16.32 5.92 8.00
N TRP A 19 15.08 6.33 7.75
CA TRP A 19 14.72 7.17 6.62
C TRP A 19 14.99 8.63 6.97
N ARG A 20 15.71 9.35 6.10
CA ARG A 20 16.09 10.75 6.33
C ARG A 20 15.85 11.61 5.08
N CYS A 21 15.32 12.82 5.25
CA CYS A 21 15.25 13.82 4.18
C CYS A 21 16.39 14.84 4.27
N ALA A 22 16.54 15.71 3.25
CA ALA A 22 17.59 16.74 3.23
C ALA A 22 17.48 17.76 4.39
N ASN A 23 16.27 17.95 4.95
CA ASN A 23 16.05 18.77 6.15
C ASN A 23 16.31 18.01 7.48
N ASN A 24 16.94 16.84 7.45
CA ASN A 24 17.29 16.02 8.61
C ASN A 24 16.10 15.50 9.46
N HIS A 25 14.87 15.50 8.94
CA HIS A 25 13.78 14.75 9.58
C HIS A 25 14.04 13.25 9.44
N GLN A 26 13.78 12.49 10.50
CA GLN A 26 14.13 11.07 10.60
C GLN A 26 12.93 10.21 10.97
N PHE A 27 12.86 9.02 10.37
CA PHE A 27 11.83 8.02 10.62
C PHE A 27 12.47 6.63 10.65
N ASP A 28 12.46 5.99 11.82
CA ASP A 28 13.07 4.67 11.96
C ASP A 28 12.23 3.58 11.30
N ARG A 29 12.92 2.69 10.59
CA ARG A 29 12.37 1.42 10.15
C ARG A 29 12.28 0.49 11.36
N ALA A 30 11.07 0.08 11.69
CA ALA A 30 10.84 -0.86 12.77
C ALA A 30 11.52 -2.20 12.48
N LYS A 31 11.81 -2.98 13.54
CA LYS A 31 12.39 -4.32 13.40
C LYS A 31 11.54 -5.27 12.56
N GLU A 32 10.22 -5.08 12.53
CA GLU A 32 9.30 -5.84 11.67
C GLU A 32 9.34 -5.41 10.20
N GLY A 33 10.07 -4.35 9.85
CA GLY A 33 10.36 -3.97 8.46
C GLY A 33 9.58 -2.77 7.92
N TYR A 34 8.56 -2.28 8.64
CA TYR A 34 7.76 -1.11 8.23
C TYR A 34 8.34 0.23 8.70
N VAL A 35 7.92 1.33 8.07
CA VAL A 35 8.20 2.70 8.52
C VAL A 35 6.91 3.41 8.95
N ASN A 36 6.97 4.22 10.01
CA ASN A 36 5.83 5.05 10.41
C ASN A 36 6.01 6.48 9.93
N LEU A 37 5.19 6.90 8.96
CA LEU A 37 5.19 8.23 8.34
C LEU A 37 3.96 9.04 8.72
N MET A 38 3.22 8.64 9.75
CA MET A 38 2.07 9.38 10.27
C MET A 38 2.53 10.42 11.30
N PRO A 39 2.37 11.74 11.05
CA PRO A 39 2.69 12.76 12.04
C PRO A 39 1.85 12.61 13.30
N VAL A 40 2.45 12.87 14.47
CA VAL A 40 1.82 12.72 15.79
C VAL A 40 0.52 13.54 15.90
N GLN A 41 0.47 14.69 15.23
CA GLN A 41 -0.65 15.64 15.25
C GLN A 41 -1.88 15.17 14.43
N HIS A 42 -1.75 14.14 13.60
CA HIS A 42 -2.84 13.60 12.78
C HIS A 42 -3.47 12.31 13.33
N LYS A 43 -3.12 11.92 14.56
CA LYS A 43 -3.81 10.83 15.27
C LYS A 43 -5.20 11.27 15.74
N LYS A 44 -6.20 11.19 14.85
CA LYS A 44 -7.60 11.21 15.28
C LYS A 44 -7.92 9.82 15.86
N SER A 45 -8.11 9.77 17.19
CA SER A 45 -8.31 8.56 18.03
C SER A 45 -7.06 7.73 18.33
N LYS A 46 -7.01 7.13 19.54
CA LYS A 46 -5.98 6.15 19.94
C LYS A 46 -6.14 4.81 19.21
N ASN A 47 -7.34 4.50 18.70
CA ASN A 47 -7.70 3.28 17.96
C ASN A 47 -8.72 3.58 16.83
N PRO A 48 -8.33 4.23 15.72
CA PRO A 48 -9.18 4.26 14.53
C PRO A 48 -9.11 2.91 13.81
N GLY A 49 -10.25 2.22 13.66
CA GLY A 49 -10.36 0.95 12.92
C GLY A 49 -10.75 -0.26 13.78
N ASP A 50 -10.50 -1.46 13.25
CA ASP A 50 -10.81 -2.74 13.87
C ASP A 50 -10.05 -2.94 15.20
N ASN A 51 -10.73 -3.47 16.21
CA ASN A 51 -10.05 -3.91 17.43
C ASN A 51 -9.26 -5.23 17.19
N GLN A 52 -8.46 -5.65 18.17
CA GLN A 52 -7.59 -6.83 18.00
C GLN A 52 -8.37 -8.11 17.68
N MET A 53 -9.55 -8.31 18.28
CA MET A 53 -10.39 -9.48 18.02
C MET A 53 -10.93 -9.47 16.59
N MET A 54 -11.37 -8.32 16.10
CA MET A 54 -11.84 -8.15 14.72
C MET A 54 -10.73 -8.39 13.70
N MET A 55 -9.51 -7.88 13.97
CA MET A 55 -8.35 -8.15 13.12
C MET A 55 -8.03 -9.65 13.08
N GLN A 56 -8.05 -10.34 14.23
CA GLN A 56 -7.83 -11.79 14.29
C GLN A 56 -8.90 -12.58 13.52
N ALA A 57 -10.17 -12.24 13.69
CA ALA A 57 -11.25 -12.90 12.96
C ALA A 57 -11.12 -12.71 11.45
N ARG A 58 -10.81 -11.48 11.01
CA ARG A 58 -10.54 -11.18 9.60
C ARG A 58 -9.37 -11.99 9.06
N ARG A 59 -8.28 -12.09 9.83
CA ARG A 59 -7.12 -12.90 9.47
C ARG A 59 -7.49 -14.36 9.27
N GLN A 60 -8.17 -14.96 10.25
CA GLN A 60 -8.59 -16.36 10.19
C GLN A 60 -9.50 -16.62 8.98
N PHE A 61 -10.41 -15.71 8.69
CA PHE A 61 -11.28 -15.79 7.52
C PHE A 61 -10.47 -15.74 6.20
N LEU A 62 -9.51 -14.82 6.08
CA LEU A 62 -8.67 -14.70 4.89
C LEU A 62 -7.72 -15.91 4.73
N ASP A 63 -7.13 -16.37 5.83
CA ASP A 63 -6.23 -17.53 5.85
C ASP A 63 -6.97 -18.85 5.56
N ALA A 64 -8.28 -18.92 5.84
CA ALA A 64 -9.14 -20.04 5.43
C ALA A 64 -9.43 -20.06 3.92
N GLY A 65 -8.95 -19.08 3.15
CA GLY A 65 -9.02 -19.08 1.69
C GLY A 65 -10.37 -18.63 1.11
N TYR A 66 -11.32 -18.16 1.93
CA TYR A 66 -12.62 -17.72 1.43
C TYR A 66 -12.52 -16.60 0.38
N TYR A 67 -11.49 -15.75 0.49
CA TYR A 67 -11.19 -14.67 -0.47
C TYR A 67 -10.00 -14.98 -1.38
N GLN A 68 -9.54 -16.23 -1.43
CA GLN A 68 -8.50 -16.65 -2.36
C GLN A 68 -8.89 -16.41 -3.82
N PRO A 69 -10.11 -16.74 -4.31
CA PRO A 69 -10.49 -16.50 -5.70
C PRO A 69 -10.36 -15.02 -6.09
N LEU A 70 -10.72 -14.10 -5.19
CA LEU A 70 -10.55 -12.67 -5.41
C LEU A 70 -9.09 -12.26 -5.49
N ARG A 71 -8.27 -12.71 -4.53
CA ARG A 71 -6.83 -12.42 -4.48
C ARG A 71 -6.12 -12.90 -5.75
N ASP A 72 -6.42 -14.11 -6.18
CA ASP A 72 -5.80 -14.73 -7.34
C ASP A 72 -6.26 -14.01 -8.62
N ALA A 73 -7.55 -13.66 -8.74
CA ALA A 73 -8.07 -12.88 -9.86
C ALA A 73 -7.41 -11.49 -9.97
N ILE A 74 -7.15 -10.82 -8.84
CA ILE A 74 -6.43 -9.54 -8.81
C ILE A 74 -5.02 -9.71 -9.38
N ALA A 75 -4.26 -10.72 -8.95
CA ALA A 75 -2.91 -10.94 -9.48
C ALA A 75 -2.91 -11.21 -10.99
N VAL A 76 -3.87 -12.01 -11.49
CA VAL A 76 -4.04 -12.23 -12.94
C VAL A 76 -4.37 -10.93 -13.68
N LEU A 77 -5.23 -10.08 -13.12
CA LEU A 77 -5.56 -8.79 -13.72
C LEU A 77 -4.34 -7.87 -13.78
N PHE A 78 -3.53 -7.81 -12.72
CA PHE A 78 -2.27 -7.06 -12.75
C PHE A 78 -1.35 -7.62 -13.83
N ASP A 79 -1.09 -8.93 -13.84
CA ASP A 79 -0.19 -9.58 -14.80
C ASP A 79 -0.61 -9.30 -16.26
N LYS A 80 -1.91 -9.34 -16.56
CA LYS A 80 -2.46 -9.05 -17.89
C LYS A 80 -2.30 -7.59 -18.35
N GLN A 81 -2.24 -6.65 -17.41
CA GLN A 81 -2.09 -5.23 -17.74
C GLN A 81 -0.62 -4.83 -17.91
N LEU A 82 0.31 -5.67 -17.47
CA LEU A 82 1.75 -5.45 -17.63
C LEU A 82 2.22 -6.08 -18.92
N SER A 83 2.96 -5.33 -19.75
CA SER A 83 3.59 -5.93 -20.92
C SER A 83 4.78 -6.79 -20.49
N GLU A 84 5.11 -7.82 -21.27
CA GLU A 84 6.17 -8.80 -20.95
C GLU A 84 7.55 -8.16 -20.72
N HIS A 85 7.79 -6.97 -21.28
CA HIS A 85 9.07 -6.27 -21.17
C HIS A 85 9.05 -5.13 -20.13
N GLN A 86 7.91 -4.85 -19.52
CA GLN A 86 7.79 -3.78 -18.54
C GLN A 86 8.31 -4.25 -17.19
N THR A 87 9.40 -3.64 -16.70
CA THR A 87 10.01 -4.00 -15.43
C THR A 87 10.24 -2.78 -14.54
N GLY A 88 10.43 -3.01 -13.24
CA GLY A 88 10.73 -1.92 -12.28
C GLY A 88 9.50 -1.08 -11.89
N LEU A 89 8.30 -1.64 -12.07
CA LEU A 89 7.05 -0.99 -11.73
C LEU A 89 6.80 -0.99 -10.22
N SER A 90 6.01 -0.02 -9.77
CA SER A 90 5.64 0.12 -8.37
C SER A 90 4.13 0.12 -8.19
N VAL A 91 3.64 -0.71 -7.27
CA VAL A 91 2.21 -0.84 -6.94
C VAL A 91 1.96 -0.44 -5.50
N LEU A 92 0.88 0.29 -5.24
CA LEU A 92 0.47 0.70 -3.92
C LEU A 92 -0.87 0.10 -3.53
N ASP A 93 -0.90 -0.68 -2.47
CA ASP A 93 -2.12 -1.13 -1.81
C ASP A 93 -2.54 -0.15 -0.70
N ILE A 94 -3.64 0.59 -0.94
CA ILE A 94 -4.21 1.54 0.00
C ILE A 94 -5.23 0.85 0.90
N GLY A 95 -4.98 0.89 2.21
CA GLY A 95 -5.74 0.13 3.20
C GLY A 95 -5.31 -1.34 3.20
N CYS A 96 -4.00 -1.58 3.14
CA CYS A 96 -3.44 -2.92 2.97
C CYS A 96 -3.75 -3.86 4.15
N GLY A 97 -4.22 -3.34 5.28
CA GLY A 97 -4.47 -4.10 6.49
C GLY A 97 -3.25 -4.94 6.89
N GLU A 98 -3.47 -6.24 7.04
CA GLU A 98 -2.42 -7.19 7.42
C GLU A 98 -1.64 -7.76 6.22
N GLY A 99 -1.82 -7.18 5.03
CA GLY A 99 -1.02 -7.46 3.84
C GLY A 99 -1.44 -8.68 3.03
N TYR A 100 -2.63 -9.24 3.25
CA TYR A 100 -3.10 -10.47 2.57
C TYR A 100 -3.01 -10.38 1.05
N TYR A 101 -3.45 -9.27 0.46
CA TYR A 101 -3.34 -9.05 -1.00
C TYR A 101 -1.96 -8.52 -1.38
N THR A 102 -1.41 -7.59 -0.61
CA THR A 102 -0.12 -6.94 -0.86
C THR A 102 1.03 -7.94 -0.96
N GLY A 103 1.13 -8.84 0.03
CA GLY A 103 2.20 -9.85 0.09
C GLY A 103 2.09 -10.85 -1.04
N PHE A 104 0.87 -11.33 -1.34
CA PHE A 104 0.66 -12.23 -2.46
C PHE A 104 1.00 -11.59 -3.80
N LEU A 105 0.64 -10.33 -4.02
CA LEU A 105 0.98 -9.61 -5.25
C LEU A 105 2.50 -9.43 -5.38
N ALA A 106 3.19 -9.12 -4.27
CA ALA A 106 4.64 -9.00 -4.24
C ALA A 106 5.30 -10.32 -4.63
N GLU A 107 4.90 -11.43 -4.01
CA GLU A 107 5.50 -12.74 -4.28
C GLU A 107 5.19 -13.26 -5.69
N SER A 108 3.93 -13.14 -6.13
CA SER A 108 3.49 -13.72 -7.41
C SER A 108 4.06 -13.02 -8.64
N LEU A 109 4.26 -11.69 -8.58
CA LEU A 109 4.67 -10.90 -9.75
C LEU A 109 6.13 -10.43 -9.71
N TYR A 110 6.85 -10.63 -8.60
CA TYR A 110 8.24 -10.22 -8.49
C TYR A 110 9.14 -10.87 -9.54
N ALA A 111 9.04 -12.19 -9.72
CA ALA A 111 9.91 -12.94 -10.64
C ALA A 111 9.77 -12.51 -12.10
N ARG A 112 8.55 -12.10 -12.51
CA ARG A 112 8.25 -11.70 -13.90
C ARG A 112 8.54 -10.22 -14.15
N HIS A 113 8.06 -9.33 -13.27
CA HIS A 113 8.02 -7.89 -13.53
C HIS A 113 8.98 -7.07 -12.66
N LYS A 114 9.68 -7.72 -11.72
CA LYS A 114 10.46 -7.04 -10.66
C LYS A 114 9.62 -5.98 -9.95
N LEU A 115 8.35 -6.31 -9.71
CA LEU A 115 7.36 -5.41 -9.14
C LEU A 115 7.73 -5.04 -7.71
N SER A 116 7.78 -3.75 -7.41
CA SER A 116 7.89 -3.25 -6.04
C SER A 116 6.48 -2.99 -5.50
N VAL A 117 6.05 -3.75 -4.51
CA VAL A 117 4.70 -3.60 -3.93
C VAL A 117 4.78 -2.92 -2.57
N TYR A 118 4.00 -1.88 -2.41
CA TYR A 118 3.91 -1.05 -1.21
C TYR A 118 2.53 -1.20 -0.57
N GLY A 119 2.48 -1.48 0.72
CA GLY A 119 1.26 -1.43 1.52
C GLY A 119 1.22 -0.18 2.39
N LEU A 120 0.09 0.52 2.38
CA LEU A 120 -0.19 1.66 3.23
C LEU A 120 -1.46 1.43 4.03
N ASP A 121 -1.38 1.60 5.34
CA ASP A 121 -2.55 1.63 6.22
C ASP A 121 -2.32 2.59 7.39
N ILE A 122 -3.41 3.08 8.00
CA ILE A 122 -3.34 3.89 9.22
C ILE A 122 -3.18 3.02 10.47
N ALA A 123 -3.62 1.76 10.42
CA ALA A 123 -3.60 0.82 11.52
C ALA A 123 -2.19 0.24 11.73
N LYS A 124 -1.42 0.87 12.63
CA LYS A 124 -0.05 0.45 12.98
C LYS A 124 0.07 -1.04 13.33
N GLY A 125 -0.92 -1.61 14.04
CA GLY A 125 -0.94 -3.03 14.40
C GLY A 125 -1.04 -3.96 13.20
N ALA A 126 -1.87 -3.59 12.22
CA ALA A 126 -2.05 -4.34 10.98
C ALA A 126 -0.78 -4.27 10.11
N VAL A 127 -0.25 -3.06 9.89
CA VAL A 127 1.00 -2.83 9.14
C VAL A 127 2.19 -3.57 9.76
N ARG A 128 2.30 -3.57 11.09
CA ARG A 128 3.33 -4.34 11.80
C ARG A 128 3.24 -5.83 11.52
N SER A 129 2.02 -6.38 11.53
CA SER A 129 1.78 -7.80 11.24
C SER A 129 2.08 -8.12 9.76
N ALA A 130 1.67 -7.23 8.85
CA ALA A 130 1.92 -7.34 7.42
C ALA A 130 3.43 -7.39 7.11
N ALA A 131 4.18 -6.41 7.61
CA ALA A 131 5.62 -6.30 7.36
C ALA A 131 6.41 -7.50 7.91
N LYS A 132 6.00 -8.02 9.08
CA LYS A 132 6.60 -9.22 9.64
C LYS A 132 6.32 -10.47 8.80
N ARG A 133 5.12 -10.57 8.23
CA ARG A 133 4.66 -11.76 7.47
C ARG A 133 5.15 -11.77 6.03
N TYR A 134 5.27 -10.60 5.39
CA TYR A 134 5.52 -10.47 3.95
C TYR A 134 6.77 -9.61 3.66
N PRO A 135 7.99 -10.15 3.83
CA PRO A 135 9.23 -9.39 3.66
C PRO A 135 9.50 -8.95 2.20
N ALA A 136 8.82 -9.56 1.22
CA ALA A 136 8.91 -9.19 -0.19
C ALA A 136 8.20 -7.86 -0.53
N ALA A 137 7.34 -7.37 0.37
CA ALA A 137 6.62 -6.11 0.20
C ALA A 137 7.14 -5.03 1.16
N HIS A 138 6.98 -3.77 0.78
CA HIS A 138 7.30 -2.61 1.60
C HIS A 138 6.05 -2.10 2.31
N PHE A 139 6.11 -1.81 3.61
CA PHE A 139 4.94 -1.32 4.33
C PHE A 139 5.21 -0.01 5.06
N CYS A 140 4.21 0.87 5.06
CA CYS A 140 4.25 2.10 5.81
C CYS A 140 2.94 2.37 6.57
N VAL A 141 3.08 2.98 7.75
CA VAL A 141 1.94 3.57 8.46
C VAL A 141 1.81 5.01 7.99
N ALA A 142 0.78 5.30 7.20
CA ALA A 142 0.54 6.63 6.64
C ALA A 142 -0.94 6.81 6.29
N SER A 143 -1.33 8.08 6.10
CA SER A 143 -2.71 8.43 5.74
C SER A 143 -2.89 8.41 4.24
N SER A 144 -3.96 7.81 3.74
CA SER A 144 -4.32 7.86 2.32
C SER A 144 -4.78 9.25 1.86
N TYR A 145 -5.05 10.18 2.80
CA TYR A 145 -5.32 11.59 2.46
C TYR A 145 -4.10 12.32 1.91
N ARG A 146 -2.90 11.86 2.26
CA ARG A 146 -1.64 12.41 1.79
C ARG A 146 -0.63 11.30 1.64
N LEU A 147 -0.53 10.78 0.42
CA LEU A 147 0.35 9.67 0.09
C LEU A 147 1.82 10.07 0.31
N PRO A 148 2.63 9.23 0.99
CA PRO A 148 4.04 9.52 1.25
C PRO A 148 4.91 9.07 0.08
N PHE A 149 4.56 9.41 -1.15
CA PHE A 149 5.27 8.97 -2.35
C PHE A 149 5.45 10.15 -3.31
N ASP A 150 6.53 10.12 -4.08
CA ASP A 150 6.77 11.13 -5.11
C ASP A 150 5.69 11.10 -6.18
N ASP A 151 5.40 12.27 -6.76
CA ASP A 151 4.49 12.37 -7.89
C ASP A 151 4.95 11.43 -9.01
N GLN A 152 4.00 10.74 -9.65
CA GLN A 152 4.25 9.83 -10.77
C GLN A 152 5.17 8.62 -10.46
N SER A 153 5.46 8.35 -9.19
CA SER A 153 6.28 7.19 -8.80
C SER A 153 5.49 5.88 -8.75
N ILE A 154 4.20 5.96 -8.42
CA ILE A 154 3.28 4.82 -8.33
C ILE A 154 2.71 4.52 -9.73
N HIS A 155 2.89 3.30 -10.20
CA HIS A 155 2.42 2.88 -11.52
C HIS A 155 1.03 2.26 -11.46
N ALA A 156 0.70 1.59 -10.35
CA ALA A 156 -0.66 1.18 -10.08
C ALA A 156 -1.06 1.19 -8.61
N VAL A 157 -2.36 1.32 -8.37
CA VAL A 157 -2.93 1.36 -7.03
C VAL A 157 -3.92 0.21 -6.87
N LEU A 158 -3.73 -0.63 -5.87
CA LEU A 158 -4.73 -1.56 -5.38
C LEU A 158 -5.52 -0.89 -4.24
N ARG A 159 -6.83 -1.10 -4.24
CA ARG A 159 -7.70 -0.58 -3.18
C ARG A 159 -8.85 -1.55 -2.97
N ILE A 160 -8.89 -2.18 -1.80
CA ILE A 160 -9.91 -3.16 -1.48
C ILE A 160 -10.63 -2.70 -0.21
N TYR A 161 -11.88 -2.26 -0.35
CA TYR A 161 -12.76 -1.81 0.75
C TYR A 161 -12.25 -0.63 1.62
N ALA A 162 -11.20 0.10 1.22
CA ALA A 162 -10.68 1.24 1.98
C ALA A 162 -11.49 2.55 1.75
N PRO A 163 -11.85 3.32 2.81
CA PRO A 163 -12.77 4.47 2.72
C PRO A 163 -12.24 5.67 1.90
N VAL A 164 -13.12 6.33 1.13
CA VAL A 164 -12.86 7.51 0.26
C VAL A 164 -13.51 8.77 0.86
N ARG A 165 -12.93 9.96 0.71
CA ARG A 165 -13.73 11.21 0.75
C ARG A 165 -14.47 11.36 -0.59
N LEU A 166 -15.75 11.00 -0.59
CA LEU A 166 -16.67 11.10 -1.73
C LEU A 166 -17.17 12.53 -1.94
N GLN A 167 -16.28 13.52 -2.11
CA GLN A 167 -16.72 14.84 -2.57
C GLN A 167 -16.97 14.88 -4.08
N ASN A 168 -16.61 13.83 -4.83
CA ASN A 168 -16.88 13.70 -6.26
C ASN A 168 -16.94 12.23 -6.71
N LEU A 169 -17.98 11.48 -6.30
CA LEU A 169 -18.63 10.39 -7.06
C LEU A 169 -19.57 9.58 -6.14
N ASN A 170 -20.72 9.20 -6.70
CA ASN A 170 -21.59 8.17 -6.16
C ASN A 170 -20.95 6.78 -6.34
N GLU A 171 -21.28 5.88 -5.41
CA GLU A 171 -21.17 4.42 -5.47
C GLU A 171 -19.95 3.72 -4.84
N SER A 172 -20.34 2.73 -4.06
CA SER A 172 -19.61 1.75 -3.27
C SER A 172 -19.03 0.67 -4.19
N LEU A 173 -17.89 0.10 -3.80
CA LEU A 173 -17.07 -0.90 -4.52
C LEU A 173 -16.25 -0.33 -5.69
N VAL A 174 -14.97 -0.11 -5.43
CA VAL A 174 -13.96 0.08 -6.48
C VAL A 174 -12.90 -1.01 -6.31
N LEU A 175 -12.99 -2.04 -7.15
CA LEU A 175 -11.86 -2.88 -7.53
C LEU A 175 -11.22 -2.19 -8.74
N MET A 176 -10.15 -1.41 -8.56
CA MET A 176 -9.44 -0.81 -9.70
C MET A 176 -7.95 -0.75 -9.44
N GLY A 177 -7.19 -1.61 -10.13
CA GLY A 177 -5.78 -1.41 -10.44
C GLY A 177 -5.66 -0.36 -11.54
N LEU A 178 -5.25 0.86 -11.20
CA LEU A 178 -5.03 1.94 -12.19
C LEU A 178 -3.61 1.83 -12.75
N LEU A 179 -3.38 1.30 -13.94
CA LEU A 179 -2.09 1.47 -14.61
C LEU A 179 -1.99 2.92 -15.11
N LEU A 180 -1.02 3.71 -14.67
CA LEU A 180 -0.77 5.07 -15.15
C LEU A 180 0.23 5.05 -16.33
N PRO A 181 -0.19 5.36 -17.57
CA PRO A 181 0.75 5.89 -18.55
C PRO A 181 1.15 7.30 -18.09
N SER A 182 2.37 7.70 -18.43
CA SER A 182 3.09 8.92 -18.01
C SER A 182 2.41 10.28 -18.22
N HIS A 183 1.12 10.36 -18.53
CA HIS A 183 0.40 11.63 -18.68
C HIS A 183 -1.04 11.56 -18.12
N ARG A 184 -1.23 12.22 -16.97
CA ARG A 184 -2.53 12.52 -16.29
C ARG A 184 -3.36 11.30 -15.85
N LEU A 185 -3.85 11.37 -14.61
CA LEU A 185 -4.94 10.55 -14.08
C LEU A 185 -6.14 10.56 -15.05
N ARG A 186 -6.28 9.54 -15.89
CA ARG A 186 -7.52 9.30 -16.65
C ARG A 186 -8.29 8.17 -15.99
N ARG A 187 -9.53 8.48 -15.60
CA ARG A 187 -10.55 7.51 -15.18
C ARG A 187 -10.80 6.54 -16.33
N ILE A 188 -10.69 5.24 -16.07
CA ILE A 188 -11.22 4.20 -16.96
C ILE A 188 -12.52 3.73 -16.29
N TYR A 189 -13.65 4.04 -16.93
CA TYR A 189 -14.93 3.42 -16.60
C TYR A 189 -15.01 2.11 -17.39
N PHE A 190 -15.40 1.01 -16.73
CA PHE A 190 -15.95 -0.13 -17.46
C PHE A 190 -17.46 0.06 -17.52
N SER A 191 -17.97 -0.08 -18.75
CA SER A 191 -19.39 -0.18 -19.14
C SER A 191 -20.04 -1.43 -18.59
#